data_AF-A0A2D5XY67-F1
#
_entry.id   AF-A0A2D5XY67-F1
#
_cell.length_a   1.000
_cell.length_b   1.000
_cell.length_c   1.000
_cell.angle_alpha   90.00
_cell.angle_beta   90.00
_cell.angle_gamma   90.00
#
_symmetry.space_group_name_H-M   'P 1'
#
loop_
_entity.id
_entity.type
_entity.pdbx_description
1 polymer ?
#
loop_
_entity_poly.entity_id
_entity_poly.type
_entity_poly.pdbx_seq_one_letter_code
_entity_poly.pdbx_strand_id
1 'polypeptide(L)' 'MIEILSWWLFPVIGSLAFFGILISLALVAFWVWMLVDAAQRNFKNKTEKIVWLLVIVLGGWVGALIYYIVIRAINKHGIL' A
#
# COMPACT_ATOMS: atom_id res chain seq x y z
N MET A 1 -13.66 10.95 -40.39
CA MET A 1 -14.23 10.18 -39.26
C MET A 1 -13.17 9.79 -38.23
N ILE A 2 -11.97 9.36 -38.65
CA ILE A 2 -10.88 8.96 -37.73
C ILE A 2 -10.25 10.18 -37.00
N GLU A 3 -10.10 11.32 -37.68
CA GLU A 3 -9.62 12.60 -37.11
C GLU A 3 -10.39 13.01 -35.84
N ILE A 4 -11.72 13.03 -35.92
CA ILE A 4 -12.62 13.43 -34.83
C ILE A 4 -12.51 12.48 -33.63
N LEU A 5 -12.33 11.18 -33.89
CA LEU A 5 -12.16 10.16 -32.86
C LEU A 5 -10.80 10.31 -32.15
N SER A 6 -9.72 10.66 -32.87
CA SER A 6 -8.41 10.88 -32.28
C SER A 6 -8.36 12.05 -31.30
N TRP A 7 -9.09 13.14 -31.56
CA TRP A 7 -9.14 14.31 -30.65
C TRP A 7 -9.73 13.99 -29.26
N TRP A 8 -10.57 12.95 -29.14
CA TRP A 8 -11.09 12.48 -27.86
C TRP A 8 -10.22 11.38 -27.23
N LEU A 9 -9.62 10.49 -28.03
CA LEU A 9 -8.84 9.37 -27.53
C LEU A 9 -7.51 9.79 -26.86
N PHE A 10 -6.76 10.73 -27.46
CA PHE A 10 -5.48 11.18 -26.90
C PHE A 10 -5.58 11.77 -25.47
N PRO A 11 -6.49 12.72 -25.18
CA PRO A 11 -6.63 13.28 -23.83
C PRO A 11 -7.24 12.29 -22.83
N VAL A 12 -8.13 11.40 -23.27
CA VAL A 12 -8.73 10.39 -22.39
C VAL A 12 -7.70 9.33 -21.97
N ILE A 13 -6.87 8.87 -22.90
CA ILE A 13 -5.79 7.91 -22.60
C ILE A 13 -4.73 8.57 -21.70
N GLY A 14 -4.36 9.83 -21.97
CA GLY A 14 -3.40 10.57 -21.15
C GLY A 14 -3.89 10.82 -19.72
N SER A 15 -5.17 11.18 -19.55
CA SER A 15 -5.76 11.40 -18.23
C SER A 15 -5.89 10.09 -17.43
N LEU A 16 -6.29 8.99 -18.06
CA LEU A 16 -6.36 7.68 -17.40
C LEU A 16 -4.98 7.22 -16.92
N ALA A 17 -3.94 7.41 -17.74
CA ALA A 17 -2.56 7.09 -17.36
C ALA A 17 -2.08 7.93 -16.17
N PHE A 18 -2.40 9.23 -16.15
CA PHE A 18 -2.03 10.13 -15.04
C PHE A 18 -2.69 9.70 -13.72
N PHE A 19 -4.00 9.41 -13.74
CA PHE A 19 -4.69 8.89 -12.56
C PHE A 19 -4.15 7.53 -12.10
N GLY A 20 -3.83 6.64 -13.05
CA GLY A 20 -3.21 5.35 -12.75
C GLY A 20 -1.87 5.49 -12.02
N ILE A 21 -1.02 6.43 -12.46
CA ILE A 21 0.26 6.72 -11.81
C ILE A 21 0.04 7.23 -10.39
N LEU A 22 -0.86 8.20 -10.19
CA LEU A 22 -1.16 8.73 -8.85
C LEU A 22 -1.65 7.66 -7.88
N ILE A 23 -2.54 6.77 -8.33
CA ILE A 23 -3.06 5.66 -7.52
C ILE A 23 -1.93 4.68 -7.17
N SER A 24 -1.09 4.33 -8.15
CA SER A 24 0.05 3.45 -7.91
C SER A 24 1.04 4.04 -6.90
N LEU A 25 1.28 5.35 -6.97
CA LEU A 25 2.14 6.05 -6.02
C LEU A 25 1.55 6.05 -4.61
N ALA A 26 0.23 6.25 -4.49
CA ALA A 26 -0.48 6.19 -3.21
C ALA A 26 -0.43 4.78 -2.60
N LEU A 27 -0.57 3.73 -3.40
CA LEU A 27 -0.44 2.33 -2.97
C LEU A 27 0.97 2.02 -2.44
N VAL A 28 2.01 2.48 -3.14
CA VAL A 28 3.40 2.31 -2.69
C VAL A 28 3.66 3.13 -1.42
N ALA A 29 3.18 4.37 -1.36
CA ALA A 29 3.30 5.22 -0.18
C ALA A 29 2.60 4.57 1.03
N PHE A 30 1.42 3.98 0.84
CA PHE A 30 0.70 3.24 1.88
C PHE A 30 1.49 2.02 2.35
N TRP A 31 2.06 1.24 1.43
CA TRP A 31 2.88 0.08 1.76
C TRP A 31 4.11 0.47 2.60
N VAL A 32 4.87 1.48 2.15
CA VAL A 32 6.05 1.98 2.87
C VAL A 32 5.66 2.53 4.24
N TRP A 33 4.54 3.26 4.33
CA TRP A 33 4.06 3.79 5.59
C TRP A 33 3.75 2.68 6.62
N MET A 34 3.13 1.58 6.19
CA MET A 34 2.90 0.42 7.07
C MET A 34 4.19 -0.24 7.53
N LEU A 35 5.21 -0.29 6.66
CA LEU A 35 6.54 -0.79 6.96
C LEU A 35 7.23 0.05 8.05
N VAL A 36 7.11 1.37 7.95
CA VAL A 36 7.63 2.32 8.94
C VAL A 36 6.86 2.21 10.26
N ASP A 37 5.54 2.08 10.22
CA ASP A 37 4.70 1.90 11.42
C ASP A 37 5.09 0.62 12.18
N ALA A 38 5.24 -0.50 11.47
CA ALA A 38 5.71 -1.76 12.05
C ALA A 38 7.15 -1.65 12.59
N ALA A 39 8.01 -0.87 11.94
CA ALA A 39 9.38 -0.65 12.42
C ALA A 39 9.45 0.24 13.67
N GLN A 40 8.56 1.23 13.81
CA GLN A 40 8.54 2.15 14.95
C GLN A 40 7.73 1.63 16.15
N ARG A 41 6.76 0.74 15.92
CA ARG A 41 5.95 0.16 17.00
C ARG A 41 6.82 -0.69 17.93
N ASN A 42 6.65 -0.44 19.24
CA ASN A 42 7.27 -1.25 20.29
C ASN A 42 6.43 -2.50 20.54
N PHE A 43 6.75 -3.58 19.83
CA PHE A 43 6.24 -4.90 20.16
C PHE A 43 6.92 -5.41 21.43
N LYS A 44 6.17 -6.03 22.34
CA LYS A 44 6.75 -6.70 23.53
C LYS A 44 7.75 -7.78 23.13
N ASN A 45 7.46 -8.48 22.05
CA ASN A 45 8.27 -9.57 21.53
C ASN A 45 9.03 -9.12 20.27
N LYS A 46 10.37 -9.19 20.31
CA LYS A 46 11.23 -8.84 19.15
C LYS A 46 10.96 -9.74 17.94
N THR A 47 10.60 -11.00 18.18
CA THR A 47 10.31 -11.96 17.12
C THR A 47 9.05 -11.58 16.35
N GLU A 48 7.98 -11.17 17.04
CA GLU A 48 6.73 -10.73 16.41
C GLU A 48 6.93 -9.51 15.50
N LYS A 49 7.76 -8.56 15.94
CA LYS A 49 8.14 -7.41 15.12
C LYS A 49 8.75 -7.86 13.80
N ILE A 50 9.70 -8.78 13.86
CA ILE A 50 10.41 -9.29 12.67
C ILE A 50 9.43 -10.03 11.75
N VAL A 51 8.54 -10.86 12.31
CA VAL A 51 7.52 -11.60 11.54
C VAL A 51 6.61 -10.63 10.79
N TRP A 52 6.08 -9.61 11.46
CA TRP A 52 5.22 -8.61 10.80
C TRP A 52 5.95 -7.81 9.72
N LEU A 53 7.21 -7.44 9.98
CA LEU A 53 8.04 -6.78 8.98
C LEU A 53 8.23 -7.69 7.75
N LEU A 54 8.48 -8.98 7.96
CA LEU A 54 8.64 -9.97 6.89
C LEU A 54 7.34 -10.13 6.09
N VAL A 55 6.19 -10.19 6.76
CA VAL A 55 4.87 -10.30 6.12
C VAL A 55 4.58 -9.08 5.25
N ILE A 56 4.88 -7.87 5.73
CA ILE A 56 4.68 -6.64 4.95
C ILE A 56 5.64 -6.60 3.75
N VAL A 57 6.92 -6.94 3.96
CA VAL A 57 7.95 -6.90 2.91
C VAL A 57 7.66 -7.93 1.81
N LEU A 58 7.39 -9.19 2.18
CA LEU A 58 7.15 -10.28 1.23
C LEU A 58 5.73 -10.25 0.65
N GLY A 59 4.74 -9.82 1.43
CA GLY A 59 3.36 -9.71 0.99
C GLY A 59 3.03 -8.43 0.23
N GLY A 60 3.97 -7.48 0.16
CA GLY A 60 3.76 -6.19 -0.51
C GLY A 60 2.51 -5.47 0.03
N TRP A 61 1.70 -4.95 -0.89
CA TRP A 61 0.43 -4.28 -0.58
C TRP A 61 -0.56 -5.17 0.19
N VAL A 62 -0.61 -6.48 -0.09
CA VAL A 62 -1.47 -7.43 0.64
C VAL A 62 -0.99 -7.60 2.08
N GLY A 63 0.33 -7.73 2.29
CA GLY A 63 0.94 -7.80 3.61
C GLY A 63 0.69 -6.53 4.44
N ALA A 64 0.79 -5.35 3.82
CA ALA A 64 0.44 -4.08 4.45
C ALA A 64 -1.05 -3.98 4.82
N LEU A 65 -1.95 -4.48 3.97
CA LEU A 65 -3.39 -4.49 4.25
C LEU A 65 -3.72 -5.40 5.45
N ILE A 66 -3.13 -6.59 5.50
CA ILE A 66 -3.29 -7.54 6.60
C ILE A 66 -2.74 -6.94 7.90
N TYR A 67 -1.54 -6.34 7.85
CA TYR A 67 -0.96 -5.63 9.00
C TYR A 67 -1.90 -4.53 9.49
N TYR A 68 -2.40 -3.69 8.60
CA TYR A 68 -3.32 -2.61 8.97
C TYR A 68 -4.56 -3.14 9.68
N ILE A 69 -5.22 -4.18 9.15
CA ILE A 69 -6.43 -4.75 9.76
C ILE A 69 -6.11 -5.40 11.12
N VAL A 70 -5.10 -6.26 11.18
CA VAL A 70 -4.82 -7.04 12.40
C VAL A 70 -4.19 -6.20 13.51
N ILE A 71 -3.19 -5.38 13.17
CA ILE A 71 -2.39 -4.65 14.16
C ILE A 71 -2.94 -3.26 14.46
N ARG A 72 -3.63 -2.62 13.51
CA ARG A 72 -4.24 -1.30 13.73
C ARG A 72 -5.72 -1.40 14.11
N ALA A 73 -6.51 -2.24 13.45
CA ALA A 73 -7.95 -2.32 13.71
C ALA A 73 -8.31 -3.30 14.84
N ILE A 74 -7.69 -4.48 14.89
CA ILE A 74 -8.05 -5.51 15.88
C ILE A 74 -7.26 -5.36 17.18
N ASN A 75 -5.93 -5.23 17.12
CA ASN A 75 -5.10 -5.32 18.33
C ASN A 75 -4.01 -4.24 18.44
N LYS A 76 -4.32 -3.15 19.17
CA LYS A 76 -3.41 -2.00 19.36
C LYS A 76 -2.13 -2.34 20.14
N HIS A 77 -2.11 -3.43 20.91
CA HIS A 77 -1.00 -3.76 21.80
C HIS A 77 -0.04 -4.85 21.27
N GLY A 78 -0.26 -5.35 20.05
CA GLY A 78 0.46 -6.54 19.56
C GLY A 78 -0.21 -7.82 20.03
N ILE A 79 0.08 -8.94 19.35
CA ILE A 79 -0.56 -10.22 19.63
C ILE A 79 0.16 -10.83 20.86
N LEU A 80 -0.30 -10.43 22.06
CA LEU A 80 0.14 -10.83 23.41
C LEU A 80 1.32 -10.02 24.03
#